data_AF-A0A8T3KL70-F1
#
_entry.id   AF-A0A8T3KL70-F1
#
_cell.length_a   1.000
_cell.length_b   1.000
_cell.length_c   1.000
_cell.angle_alpha   90.00
_cell.angle_beta   90.00
_cell.angle_gamma   90.00
#
_symmetry.space_group_name_H-M   'P 1'
#
loop_
_entity.id
_entity.type
_entity.pdbx_description
1 polymer ?
#
loop_
_entity_poly.entity_id
_entity_poly.type
_entity_poly.pdbx_seq_one_letter_code
_entity_poly.pdbx_strand_id
1 'polypeptide(L)'
;MSDRIQDQEWFRKTVAELREYRVLIRRIEVIEIMLRRNAGPDAKVIANYGMTTGAGQNPDEINPLEVELEMKQTKLKAIDASLEALEPREKQIIELKFKQGKRDQEIYEGMQIAKATFYADYNPAIEKLAKVLGYLEC
;
A
#
# COMPACT_ATOMS: atom_id res chain seq x y z
N MET A 1 -1.06 30.84 -16.30
CA MET A 1 -1.89 29.73 -15.82
C MET A 1 -0.99 28.81 -15.03
N SER A 2 -1.12 28.76 -13.70
CA SER A 2 -0.34 27.82 -12.89
C SER A 2 -1.08 26.50 -12.90
N ASP A 3 -0.50 25.48 -13.54
CA ASP A 3 -1.02 24.12 -13.46
C ASP A 3 -1.08 23.69 -11.99
N ARG A 4 -2.26 23.26 -11.53
CA ARG A 4 -2.40 22.77 -10.16
C ARG A 4 -1.54 21.52 -10.02
N ILE A 5 -0.85 21.38 -8.89
CA ILE A 5 -0.02 20.19 -8.61
C ILE A 5 -0.79 18.87 -8.79
N GLN A 6 -2.09 18.88 -8.50
CA GLN A 6 -3.01 17.75 -8.62
C GLN A 6 -3.27 17.31 -10.09
N ASP A 7 -2.98 18.19 -11.04
CA ASP A 7 -3.13 17.92 -12.47
C ASP A 7 -1.87 17.27 -13.07
N GLN A 8 -0.75 17.22 -12.32
CA GLN A 8 0.50 16.62 -12.76
C GLN A 8 0.42 15.09 -12.79
N GLU A 9 1.08 14.46 -13.78
CA GLU A 9 1.01 13.01 -14.00
C GLU A 9 1.56 12.20 -12.81
N TRP A 10 2.71 12.62 -12.27
CA TRP A 10 3.32 11.96 -11.10
C TRP A 10 2.37 11.98 -9.90
N PHE A 11 1.63 13.08 -9.69
CA PHE A 11 0.69 13.22 -8.59
C PHE A 11 -0.44 12.19 -8.72
N ARG A 12 -0.99 12.07 -9.94
CA ARG A 12 -2.06 11.11 -10.24
C ARG A 12 -1.59 9.67 -10.08
N LYS A 13 -0.36 9.34 -10.51
CA LYS A 13 0.24 8.00 -10.34
C LYS A 13 0.43 7.66 -8.87
N THR A 14 1.03 8.56 -8.09
CA THR A 14 1.21 8.36 -6.63
C THR A 14 -0.13 8.16 -5.93
N VAL A 15 -1.13 9.00 -6.21
CA VAL A 15 -2.47 8.85 -5.61
C VAL A 15 -3.14 7.55 -6.04
N ALA A 16 -2.98 7.11 -7.29
CA ALA A 16 -3.53 5.85 -7.76
C ALA A 16 -2.90 4.66 -7.02
N GLU A 17 -1.58 4.63 -6.88
CA GLU A 17 -0.88 3.57 -6.15
C GLU A 17 -1.28 3.53 -4.66
N LEU A 18 -1.38 4.68 -4.01
CA LEU A 18 -1.83 4.76 -2.61
C LEU A 18 -3.28 4.28 -2.44
N ARG A 19 -4.16 4.51 -3.43
CA ARG A 19 -5.55 3.99 -3.40
C ARG A 19 -5.61 2.48 -3.50
N GLU A 20 -4.62 1.84 -4.10
CA GLU A 20 -4.55 0.38 -4.16
C GLU A 20 -4.28 -0.25 -2.80
N TYR A 21 -3.79 0.49 -1.80
CA TYR A 21 -3.42 -0.05 -0.48
C TYR A 21 -4.49 -0.99 0.13
N ARG A 22 -5.74 -0.54 0.20
CA ARG A 22 -6.85 -1.34 0.76
C ARG A 22 -7.20 -2.55 -0.11
N VAL A 23 -7.01 -2.43 -1.42
CA VAL A 23 -7.23 -3.52 -2.37
C VAL A 23 -6.13 -4.57 -2.22
N LEU A 24 -4.87 -4.14 -2.06
CA LEU A 24 -3.72 -5.00 -1.82
C LEU A 24 -3.89 -5.81 -0.54
N ILE A 25 -4.25 -5.17 0.59
CA ILE A 25 -4.51 -5.86 1.86
C ILE A 25 -5.57 -6.95 1.70
N ARG A 26 -6.74 -6.58 1.16
CA ARG A 26 -7.83 -7.55 0.97
C ARG A 26 -7.42 -8.69 0.05
N ARG A 27 -6.65 -8.41 -1.00
CA ARG A 27 -6.21 -9.44 -1.94
C ARG A 27 -5.20 -10.39 -1.29
N ILE A 28 -4.26 -9.87 -0.51
CA ILE A 28 -3.31 -10.66 0.27
C ILE A 28 -4.07 -11.59 1.22
N GLU A 29 -5.03 -11.07 2.01
CA GLU A 29 -5.85 -11.88 2.92
C GLU A 29 -6.59 -13.01 2.18
N VAL A 30 -7.18 -12.71 1.02
CA VAL A 30 -7.88 -13.72 0.20
C VAL A 30 -6.92 -14.80 -0.31
N ILE A 31 -5.74 -14.42 -0.81
CA ILE A 31 -4.75 -15.37 -1.31
C ILE A 31 -4.23 -16.26 -0.17
N GLU A 32 -3.95 -15.68 1.00
CA GLU A 32 -3.53 -16.44 2.19
C GLU A 32 -4.60 -17.46 2.62
N ILE A 33 -5.88 -17.08 2.60
CA ILE A 33 -6.99 -18.01 2.88
C ILE A 33 -7.06 -19.12 1.83
N MET A 34 -6.88 -18.79 0.54
CA MET A 34 -6.88 -19.79 -0.54
C MET A 34 -5.72 -20.78 -0.41
N LEU A 35 -4.51 -20.29 -0.12
CA LEU A 35 -3.33 -21.13 0.11
C LEU A 35 -3.54 -22.06 1.32
N ARG A 36 -4.08 -21.55 2.44
CA ARG A 36 -4.41 -22.37 3.62
C ARG A 36 -5.46 -23.44 3.31
N ARG A 37 -6.47 -23.13 2.51
CA ARG A 37 -7.50 -24.10 2.10
C ARG A 37 -6.93 -25.19 1.19
N ASN A 38 -6.04 -24.82 0.28
CA ASN A 38 -5.40 -25.76 -0.63
C ASN A 38 -4.39 -26.68 0.08
N ALA A 39 -3.82 -26.25 1.22
CA ALA A 39 -2.89 -27.04 2.02
C ALA A 39 -3.56 -28.13 2.92
N GLY A 40 -4.89 -28.17 3.01
CA GLY A 40 -5.64 -29.16 3.81
C GLY A 40 -5.64 -28.90 5.33
N PRO A 41 -6.46 -29.63 6.11
CA PRO A 41 -6.69 -29.37 7.54
C PRO A 41 -5.51 -29.66 8.49
N ASP A 42 -4.43 -30.27 8.00
CA ASP A 42 -3.25 -30.64 8.81
C ASP A 42 -1.98 -29.80 8.51
N ALA A 43 -2.09 -28.71 7.75
CA ALA A 43 -0.97 -27.80 7.54
C ALA A 43 -0.84 -26.80 8.70
N LYS A 44 -0.52 -27.31 9.89
CA LYS A 44 -0.19 -26.52 11.08
C LYS A 44 1.18 -25.86 10.98
N VAL A 45 1.66 -25.47 9.79
CA VAL A 45 2.91 -24.74 9.59
C VAL A 45 2.80 -23.91 8.31
N ILE A 46 2.09 -22.78 8.36
CA ILE A 46 2.43 -21.62 7.50
C ILE A 46 3.00 -20.55 8.43
N ALA A 47 4.11 -20.91 9.06
CA ALA A 47 4.89 -20.03 9.91
C ALA A 47 6.36 -20.34 9.67
N ASN A 48 6.88 -19.84 8.55
CA ASN A 48 8.18 -19.19 8.43
C ASN A 48 8.55 -19.14 6.95
N TYR A 49 8.61 -17.92 6.41
CA TYR A 49 9.54 -17.62 5.35
C TYR A 49 10.94 -18.02 5.86
N GLY A 50 11.44 -19.16 5.39
CA GLY A 50 12.70 -19.72 5.85
C GLY A 50 12.71 -21.24 5.83
N MET A 51 12.95 -21.79 4.64
CA MET A 51 13.39 -23.16 4.38
C MET A 51 12.41 -24.33 4.62
N THR A 52 12.40 -25.19 3.59
CA THR A 52 12.23 -26.65 3.58
C THR A 52 10.83 -27.28 3.71
N THR A 53 10.40 -27.75 2.52
CA THR A 53 9.91 -29.11 2.20
C THR A 53 8.58 -29.61 2.75
N GLY A 54 7.67 -29.91 1.80
CA GLY A 54 7.01 -31.22 1.73
C GLY A 54 5.52 -31.20 1.38
N ALA A 55 5.17 -31.53 0.13
CA ALA A 55 4.28 -32.65 -0.24
C ALA A 55 3.78 -32.52 -1.70
N GLY A 56 4.44 -33.23 -2.62
CA GLY A 56 3.80 -33.80 -3.80
C GLY A 56 3.23 -32.86 -4.85
N GLN A 57 4.07 -32.04 -5.49
CA GLN A 57 3.85 -31.48 -6.82
C GLN A 57 5.24 -31.17 -7.41
N ASN A 58 5.40 -31.23 -8.74
CA ASN A 58 6.68 -31.06 -9.43
C ASN A 58 7.49 -29.89 -8.84
N PRO A 59 8.80 -30.06 -8.57
CA PRO A 59 9.64 -29.01 -7.98
C PRO A 59 9.76 -27.73 -8.84
N ASP A 60 9.24 -27.73 -10.06
CA ASP A 60 9.31 -26.62 -11.02
C ASP A 60 7.98 -25.86 -11.23
N GLU A 61 6.86 -26.28 -10.63
CA GLU A 61 5.60 -25.53 -10.76
C GLU A 61 5.45 -24.52 -9.62
N ILE A 62 5.94 -23.30 -9.86
CA ILE A 62 5.69 -22.18 -8.98
C ILE A 62 4.18 -21.92 -8.94
N ASN A 63 3.57 -22.04 -7.77
CA ASN A 63 2.14 -21.79 -7.61
C ASN A 63 1.82 -20.33 -7.98
N PRO A 64 0.96 -20.06 -8.98
CA PRO A 64 0.63 -18.70 -9.39
C PRO A 64 0.11 -17.82 -8.25
N LEU A 65 -0.55 -18.42 -7.25
CA LEU A 65 -1.02 -17.72 -6.06
C LEU A 65 0.13 -17.28 -5.15
N GLU A 66 1.21 -18.05 -5.05
CA GLU A 66 2.39 -17.68 -4.26
C GLU A 66 3.17 -16.54 -4.93
N VAL A 67 3.31 -16.58 -6.27
CA VAL A 67 3.89 -15.46 -7.05
C VAL A 67 3.06 -14.20 -6.86
N GLU A 68 1.73 -14.32 -6.99
CA GLU A 68 0.84 -13.17 -6.79
C GLU A 68 0.98 -12.62 -5.36
N LEU A 69 1.02 -13.49 -4.34
CA LEU A 69 1.19 -13.09 -2.94
C LEU A 69 2.47 -12.29 -2.74
N GLU A 70 3.60 -12.81 -3.22
CA GLU A 70 4.92 -12.17 -3.08
C GLU A 70 4.95 -10.79 -3.76
N MET A 71 4.42 -10.69 -4.99
CA MET A 71 4.34 -9.42 -5.72
C MET A 71 3.48 -8.39 -4.96
N LYS A 72 2.32 -8.81 -4.44
CA LYS A 72 1.41 -7.91 -3.71
C LYS A 72 1.99 -7.49 -2.35
N GLN A 73 2.63 -8.41 -1.63
CA GLN A 73 3.32 -8.12 -0.37
C GLN A 73 4.50 -7.16 -0.58
N THR A 74 5.27 -7.35 -1.66
CA THR A 74 6.37 -6.44 -2.02
C THR A 74 5.85 -5.04 -2.30
N LYS A 75 4.77 -4.92 -3.08
CA LYS A 75 4.14 -3.62 -3.35
C LYS A 75 3.59 -2.95 -2.08
N LEU A 76 2.94 -3.73 -1.20
CA LEU A 76 2.46 -3.22 0.08
C LEU A 76 3.61 -2.71 0.97
N LYS A 77 4.71 -3.47 1.06
CA LYS A 77 5.93 -3.07 1.79
C LYS A 77 6.55 -1.79 1.22
N ALA A 78 6.58 -1.63 -0.10
CA ALA A 78 7.08 -0.41 -0.74
C ALA A 78 6.23 0.81 -0.34
N ILE A 79 4.90 0.68 -0.34
CA ILE A 79 4.00 1.74 0.13
C ILE A 79 4.26 2.04 1.61
N ASP A 80 4.28 1.03 2.49
CA ASP A 80 4.51 1.27 3.92
C ASP A 80 5.90 1.88 4.19
N ALA A 81 6.95 1.46 3.49
CA ALA A 81 8.28 2.06 3.58
C ALA A 81 8.27 3.53 3.13
N SER A 82 7.52 3.88 2.08
CA SER A 82 7.41 5.27 1.62
C SER A 82 6.75 6.18 2.66
N LEU A 83 5.83 5.65 3.47
CA LEU A 83 5.17 6.42 4.53
C LEU A 83 6.12 6.78 5.69
N GLU A 84 7.22 6.07 5.86
CA GLU A 84 8.22 6.40 6.89
C GLU A 84 9.05 7.65 6.53
N ALA A 85 9.01 8.11 5.28
CA ALA A 85 9.64 9.36 4.87
C ALA A 85 8.81 10.62 5.20
N LEU A 86 7.58 10.43 5.69
CA LEU A 86 6.66 11.52 6.01
C LEU A 86 6.79 11.98 7.46
N GLU A 87 6.53 13.26 7.69
CA GLU A 87 6.37 13.78 9.05
C GLU A 87 5.13 13.17 9.72
N PRO A 88 5.07 13.11 11.06
CA PRO A 88 3.96 12.45 11.77
C PRO A 88 2.57 12.94 11.35
N ARG A 89 2.45 14.24 11.09
CA ARG A 89 1.19 14.86 10.68
C ARG A 89 0.82 14.56 9.23
N GLU A 90 1.81 14.61 8.32
CA GLU A 90 1.64 14.22 6.93
C GLU A 90 1.24 12.75 6.83
N LYS A 91 1.96 11.88 7.55
CA LYS A 91 1.67 10.45 7.66
C LYS A 91 0.25 10.21 8.13
N GLN A 92 -0.19 10.89 9.19
CA GLN A 92 -1.56 10.77 9.69
C GLN A 92 -2.61 11.14 8.63
N ILE A 93 -2.41 12.23 7.88
CA ILE A 93 -3.31 12.64 6.78
C ILE A 93 -3.38 11.55 5.71
N ILE A 94 -2.23 11.03 5.27
CA ILE A 94 -2.14 9.99 4.24
C ILE A 94 -2.80 8.69 4.72
N GLU A 95 -2.57 8.27 5.96
CA GLU A 95 -3.19 7.08 6.53
C GLU A 95 -4.71 7.20 6.66
N LEU A 96 -5.21 8.34 7.13
CA LEU A 96 -6.65 8.61 7.19
C LEU A 96 -7.28 8.56 5.79
N LYS A 97 -6.60 9.11 4.78
CA LYS A 97 -7.12 9.17 3.41
C LYS A 97 -7.08 7.82 2.71
N PHE A 98 -5.96 7.10 2.77
CA PHE A 98 -5.74 5.91 1.93
C PHE A 98 -5.90 4.59 2.68
N LYS A 99 -5.46 4.49 3.95
CA LYS A 99 -5.66 3.27 4.74
C LYS A 99 -7.09 3.19 5.27
N GLN A 100 -7.63 4.29 5.79
CA GLN A 100 -8.99 4.34 6.34
C GLN A 100 -10.06 4.74 5.30
N GLY A 101 -9.67 5.35 4.18
CA GLY A 101 -10.60 5.72 3.11
C GLY A 101 -11.48 6.93 3.43
N LYS A 102 -11.04 7.81 4.34
CA LYS A 102 -11.79 9.03 4.69
C LYS A 102 -11.72 10.07 3.58
N ARG A 103 -12.79 10.86 3.42
CA ARG A 103 -12.82 12.01 2.51
C ARG A 103 -12.07 13.18 3.12
N ASP A 104 -11.56 14.08 2.28
CA ASP A 104 -10.75 15.23 2.73
C ASP A 104 -11.46 16.05 3.81
N GLN A 105 -12.76 16.27 3.63
CA GLN A 105 -13.61 16.96 4.61
C GLN A 105 -13.63 16.28 5.97
N GLU A 106 -13.82 14.96 6.00
CA GLU A 106 -13.83 14.17 7.24
C GLU A 106 -12.47 14.21 7.94
N ILE A 107 -11.39 14.37 7.17
CA ILE A 107 -10.03 14.46 7.71
C ILE A 107 -9.79 15.82 8.35
N TYR A 108 -9.98 16.92 7.60
CA TYR A 108 -9.67 18.24 8.17
C TYR A 108 -10.65 18.65 9.29
N GLU A 109 -11.92 18.21 9.22
CA GLU A 109 -12.88 18.40 10.32
C GLU A 109 -12.51 17.53 11.53
N GLY A 110 -12.17 16.26 11.31
CA GLY A 110 -11.76 15.34 12.38
C GLY A 110 -10.45 15.73 13.07
N MET A 111 -9.53 16.36 12.34
CA MET A 111 -8.27 16.90 12.88
C MET A 111 -8.40 18.33 13.40
N GLN A 112 -9.57 18.98 13.24
CA GLN A 112 -9.82 20.37 13.63
C GLN A 112 -8.83 21.36 12.98
N ILE A 113 -8.47 21.14 11.71
CA ILE A 113 -7.58 22.01 10.94
C ILE A 113 -8.33 22.68 9.78
N ALA A 114 -7.85 23.84 9.35
CA ALA A 114 -8.43 24.52 8.20
C ALA A 114 -8.14 23.75 6.90
N LYS A 115 -9.07 23.83 5.94
CA LYS A 115 -8.93 23.24 4.60
C LYS A 115 -7.60 23.64 3.92
N ALA A 116 -7.21 24.91 4.04
CA ALA A 116 -5.96 25.40 3.46
C ALA A 116 -4.74 24.69 4.08
N THR A 117 -4.72 24.52 5.40
CA THR A 117 -3.65 23.81 6.11
C THR A 117 -3.60 22.35 5.73
N PHE A 118 -4.76 21.69 5.57
CA PHE A 118 -4.80 20.32 5.07
C PHE A 118 -4.11 20.17 3.72
N TYR A 119 -4.39 21.04 2.74
CA TYR A 119 -3.73 20.95 1.42
C TYR A 119 -2.27 21.40 1.44
N ALA A 120 -1.88 22.24 2.41
CA ALA A 120 -0.48 22.61 2.64
C ALA A 120 0.34 21.45 3.19
N ASP A 121 -0.25 20.52 3.94
CA ASP A 121 0.41 19.30 4.41
C ASP A 121 0.28 18.15 3.40
N TYR A 122 -0.90 18.01 2.79
CA TYR A 122 -1.21 16.90 1.88
C TYR A 122 -0.42 16.95 0.57
N ASN A 123 -0.30 18.11 -0.07
CA ASN A 123 0.37 18.20 -1.36
C ASN A 123 1.87 17.89 -1.25
N PRO A 124 2.63 18.47 -0.28
CA PRO A 124 4.03 18.09 -0.07
C PRO A 124 4.21 16.63 0.37
N ALA A 125 3.27 16.08 1.14
CA ALA A 125 3.31 14.65 1.48
C ALA A 125 3.24 13.77 0.22
N ILE A 126 2.32 14.06 -0.71
CA ILE A 126 2.23 13.32 -1.98
C ILE A 126 3.49 13.50 -2.82
N GLU A 127 4.10 14.68 -2.82
CA GLU A 127 5.36 14.95 -3.50
C GLU A 127 6.52 14.12 -2.92
N LYS A 128 6.68 14.11 -1.59
CA LYS A 128 7.67 13.27 -0.89
C LYS A 128 7.50 11.80 -1.23
N LEU A 129 6.25 11.30 -1.20
CA LEU A 129 5.95 9.92 -1.59
C LEU A 129 6.26 9.65 -3.07
N ALA A 130 5.97 10.60 -3.96
CA ALA A 130 6.29 10.45 -5.38
C ALA A 130 7.80 10.32 -5.61
N LYS A 131 8.63 11.05 -4.85
CA LYS A 131 10.09 10.91 -4.91
C LYS A 131 10.56 9.54 -4.43
N VAL A 132 10.03 9.07 -3.30
CA VAL A 132 10.41 7.75 -2.75
C VAL A 132 9.95 6.59 -3.64
N LEU A 133 8.77 6.71 -4.27
CA LEU A 133 8.23 5.71 -5.20
C LEU A 133 8.81 5.83 -6.62
N GLY A 134 9.66 6.84 -6.89
CA GLY A 134 10.32 7.03 -8.18
C GLY A 134 9.44 7.63 -9.29
N TYR A 135 8.31 8.24 -8.94
CA TYR A 135 7.45 8.96 -9.89
C TYR A 135 7.86 10.42 -10.13
N LEU A 136 8.70 10.96 -9.25
CA LEU A 136 9.24 12.31 -9.36
C LEU A 136 10.75 12.26 -9.08
N GLU A 137 11.54 12.94 -9.89
CA GLU A 137 12.99 13.03 -9.68
C GLU A 137 13.30 13.79 -8.37
N CYS A 138 14.35 13.36 -7.66
CA CYS A 138 14.75 13.90 -6.37
C CYS A 138 15.25 15.34 -6.46
#